data_AF-I8AKX6-F1
#
_entry.id   AF-I8AKX6-F1
#
_cell.length_a   1.000
_cell.length_b   1.000
_cell.length_c   1.000
_cell.angle_alpha   90.00
_cell.angle_beta   90.00
_cell.angle_gamma   90.00
#
_symmetry.space_group_name_H-M   'P 1'
#
loop_
_entity.id
_entity.type
_entity.pdbx_description
1 polymer ?
#
loop_
_entity_poly.entity_id
_entity_poly.type
_entity_poly.pdbx_seq_one_letter_code
_entity_poly.pdbx_strand_id
1 'polypeptide(L)'
;MYCNSCGQKNEPGMNYCRHDGAALQPTAKDSLGTFVASDSKFCPSCGHENKQHLNYCSSCAASLYKPVLDRKLSVVKHTERTPREHSGKLPVIGTLLETVTSWKKLKYILISAASAIVIMFLLSFIVNGVMGQVLDNLSQDPKFADLNAKKSIEKLSQQFGDTVDTSDLPERLLGLTDWIMAEHFTSLNYSYSIDTSKAGISKLFDINIYADAGLLLFLFIPFLALVVGGYLYARFNRNDTLGQRFAASVVIGLIYGITVFITSFFTGYSLTFSFSKVTMKVEMLYSHWTAFSHAFVMGIFLSFIGMLLGFGLTRITKHLVSRMPFGIAIHQASATLVRGTLIMIPMTILLVVLSRVFSDSSSSSDGGPTDGSSIIIVVFSMVVLLIQCAFYYWNLENLSSFSLTFHMGKKSEESSLSLFTGITNFNGDSGFASTNNSDVVLYIFMYAGILIPIGLFLYAGWKLYQSKHNFYLTLAIYSVTYAVLMTIFASITRITATLDGSMISMLKVSDESPEMSLGFSLWSTFFLSLLFSAVVTFLGALLAKKRRKAI
;
A
#
# COMPACT_ATOMS: atom_id res chain seq x y z
N MET A 1 21.67 -18.98 -16.21
CA MET A 1 21.44 -19.25 -14.77
C MET A 1 21.64 -17.95 -14.01
N TYR A 2 20.94 -17.70 -12.91
CA TYR A 2 21.14 -16.47 -12.12
C TYR A 2 21.76 -16.80 -10.77
N CYS A 3 22.66 -15.96 -10.31
CA CYS A 3 23.28 -16.15 -9.00
C CYS A 3 22.34 -15.76 -7.86
N ASN A 4 22.32 -16.58 -6.81
CA ASN A 4 21.52 -16.33 -5.61
C ASN A 4 22.06 -15.18 -4.74
N SER A 5 23.34 -14.84 -4.90
CA SER A 5 24.02 -13.77 -4.16
C SER A 5 24.02 -12.45 -4.97
N CYS A 6 24.67 -12.43 -6.14
CA CYS A 6 24.80 -11.22 -6.98
C CYS A 6 23.57 -10.92 -7.89
N GLY A 7 22.69 -11.88 -8.17
CA GLY A 7 21.60 -11.73 -9.15
C GLY A 7 22.05 -11.63 -10.62
N GLN A 8 23.35 -11.75 -10.90
CA GLN A 8 23.92 -11.66 -12.26
C GLN A 8 23.43 -12.81 -13.14
N LYS A 9 23.15 -12.51 -14.42
CA LYS A 9 22.92 -13.53 -15.44
C LYS A 9 24.25 -14.17 -15.80
N ASN A 10 24.33 -15.47 -15.60
CA ASN A 10 25.45 -16.31 -15.97
C ASN A 10 25.04 -17.27 -17.09
N GLU A 11 26.00 -17.66 -17.92
CA GLU A 11 25.77 -18.61 -19.01
C GLU A 11 25.33 -19.99 -18.49
N PRO A 12 24.55 -20.75 -19.27
CA PRO A 12 24.24 -22.15 -18.95
C PRO A 12 25.54 -22.95 -18.83
N GLY A 13 25.78 -23.61 -17.69
CA GLY A 13 26.99 -24.41 -17.44
C GLY A 13 28.03 -23.80 -16.49
N MET A 14 27.87 -22.52 -16.09
CA MET A 14 28.78 -21.88 -15.13
C MET A 14 28.57 -22.41 -13.70
N ASN A 15 29.61 -22.89 -13.02
CA ASN A 15 29.48 -23.34 -11.63
C ASN A 15 29.47 -22.19 -10.61
N TYR A 16 30.05 -21.04 -10.96
CA TYR A 16 30.22 -19.86 -10.10
C TYR A 16 29.77 -18.56 -10.81
N CYS A 17 29.25 -17.58 -10.05
CA CYS A 17 28.87 -16.27 -10.57
C CYS A 17 30.12 -15.55 -11.08
N ARG A 18 30.08 -15.10 -12.34
CA ARG A 18 31.18 -14.35 -12.95
C ARG A 18 31.44 -13.00 -12.28
N HIS A 19 30.48 -12.47 -11.51
CA HIS A 19 30.57 -11.18 -10.85
C HIS A 19 31.05 -11.26 -9.40
N ASP A 20 30.55 -12.19 -8.59
CA ASP A 20 30.88 -12.28 -7.15
C ASP A 20 31.45 -13.63 -6.71
N GLY A 21 31.66 -14.57 -7.65
CA GLY A 21 32.21 -15.89 -7.37
C GLY A 21 31.28 -16.85 -6.62
N ALA A 22 30.03 -16.45 -6.30
CA ALA A 22 29.13 -17.32 -5.54
C ALA A 22 28.65 -18.53 -6.37
N ALA A 23 28.54 -19.69 -5.73
CA ALA A 23 28.12 -20.93 -6.39
C ALA A 23 26.70 -20.79 -6.98
N LEU A 24 26.54 -21.17 -8.25
CA LEU A 24 25.29 -21.01 -9.01
C LEU A 24 24.35 -22.20 -8.88
N GLN A 25 24.84 -23.34 -8.44
CA GLN A 25 24.04 -24.52 -8.10
C GLN A 25 24.21 -24.84 -6.61
N PRO A 26 23.12 -25.13 -5.87
CA PRO A 26 23.25 -25.76 -4.57
C PRO A 26 23.90 -27.12 -4.81
N THR A 27 25.15 -27.25 -4.38
CA THR A 27 25.82 -28.54 -4.31
C THR A 27 24.92 -29.44 -3.48
N ALA A 28 24.39 -30.50 -4.08
CA ALA A 28 23.73 -31.55 -3.32
C ALA A 28 24.73 -31.96 -2.23
N LYS A 29 24.36 -31.74 -0.97
CA LYS A 29 25.23 -31.99 0.20
C LYS A 29 25.73 -33.43 0.25
N ASP A 30 25.14 -34.33 -0.53
CA ASP A 30 25.36 -35.78 -0.46
C ASP A 30 26.06 -36.39 -1.69
N SER A 31 26.62 -35.60 -2.63
CA SER A 31 27.20 -36.20 -3.85
C SER A 31 28.47 -35.55 -4.40
N LEU A 32 29.23 -34.81 -3.60
CA LEU A 32 30.58 -34.41 -4.01
C LEU A 32 31.57 -35.38 -3.38
N GLY A 33 32.07 -36.31 -4.20
CA GLY A 33 33.30 -37.01 -3.88
C GLY A 33 34.38 -36.01 -3.48
N THR A 34 35.13 -36.33 -2.44
CA THR A 34 36.23 -35.50 -1.98
C THR A 34 37.31 -35.48 -3.06
N PHE A 35 37.76 -34.28 -3.43
CA PHE A 35 38.86 -34.12 -4.36
C PHE A 35 40.15 -33.99 -3.54
N VAL A 36 41.10 -34.90 -3.76
CA VAL A 36 42.41 -34.86 -3.10
C VAL A 36 43.43 -34.34 -4.09
N ALA A 37 44.26 -33.40 -3.64
CA ALA A 37 45.36 -32.86 -4.43
C ALA A 37 46.32 -34.01 -4.78
N SER A 38 46.75 -34.09 -6.03
CA SER A 38 47.80 -35.04 -6.41
C SER A 38 49.12 -34.63 -5.75
N ASP A 39 49.72 -35.52 -4.94
CA ASP A 39 51.03 -35.29 -4.30
C ASP A 39 52.19 -35.16 -5.31
N SER A 40 51.95 -35.49 -6.58
CA SER A 40 52.91 -35.34 -7.67
C SER A 40 53.01 -33.88 -8.13
N LYS A 41 54.25 -33.37 -8.26
CA LYS A 41 54.55 -32.10 -8.95
C LYS A 41 54.28 -32.15 -10.45
N PHE A 42 54.12 -33.33 -11.04
CA PHE A 42 53.92 -33.50 -12.49
C PHE A 42 52.45 -33.72 -12.84
N CYS A 43 51.99 -33.06 -13.91
CA CYS A 43 50.63 -33.22 -14.43
C CYS A 43 50.41 -34.65 -14.95
N PRO A 44 49.36 -35.37 -14.51
CA PRO A 44 49.09 -36.73 -14.96
C PRO A 44 48.67 -36.81 -16.43
N SER A 45 48.23 -35.72 -17.05
CA SER A 45 47.77 -35.70 -18.44
C SER A 45 48.85 -35.36 -19.45
N CYS A 46 49.82 -34.50 -19.10
CA CYS A 46 50.85 -34.04 -20.04
C CYS A 46 52.29 -34.12 -19.52
N GLY A 47 52.50 -34.53 -18.26
CA GLY A 47 53.83 -34.66 -17.65
C GLY A 47 54.51 -33.34 -17.28
N HIS A 48 53.89 -32.18 -17.48
CA HIS A 48 54.48 -30.89 -17.15
C HIS A 48 54.61 -30.68 -15.64
N GLU A 49 55.76 -30.16 -15.19
CA GLU A 49 55.99 -29.83 -13.78
C GLU A 49 55.22 -28.56 -13.39
N ASN A 50 54.40 -28.66 -12.34
CA ASN A 50 53.60 -27.57 -11.79
C ASN A 50 54.09 -27.22 -10.39
N LYS A 51 53.98 -25.94 -10.04
CA LYS A 51 54.25 -25.47 -8.68
C LYS A 51 53.23 -26.08 -7.71
N GLN A 52 53.67 -26.41 -6.49
CA GLN A 52 52.76 -26.82 -5.41
C GLN A 52 51.68 -25.72 -5.23
N HIS A 53 50.42 -26.12 -5.03
CA HIS A 53 49.21 -25.28 -4.88
C HIS A 53 48.47 -24.83 -6.15
N LEU A 54 48.84 -25.29 -7.36
CA LEU A 54 48.02 -25.04 -8.56
C LEU A 54 46.84 -26.01 -8.66
N ASN A 55 45.65 -25.51 -9.01
CA ASN A 55 44.46 -26.34 -9.15
C ASN A 55 44.36 -27.04 -10.52
N TYR A 56 44.97 -26.43 -11.54
CA TYR A 56 45.02 -26.92 -12.91
C TYR A 56 46.46 -26.82 -13.43
N CYS A 57 46.83 -27.70 -14.36
CA CYS A 57 48.13 -27.65 -14.99
C CYS A 57 48.30 -26.36 -15.81
N SER A 58 49.42 -25.67 -15.61
CA SER A 58 49.77 -24.44 -16.34
C SER A 58 49.95 -24.65 -17.85
N SER A 59 50.26 -25.88 -18.28
CA SER A 59 50.54 -26.21 -19.68
C SER A 59 49.30 -26.73 -20.43
N CYS A 60 48.55 -27.67 -19.87
CA CYS A 60 47.43 -28.32 -20.56
C CYS A 60 46.04 -28.06 -19.93
N ALA A 61 45.97 -27.27 -18.87
CA ALA A 61 44.75 -26.96 -18.11
C ALA A 61 44.02 -28.18 -17.49
N ALA A 62 44.61 -29.39 -17.51
CA ALA A 62 44.04 -30.55 -16.83
C ALA A 62 44.01 -30.34 -15.31
N SER A 63 42.96 -30.84 -14.64
CA SER A 63 42.83 -30.79 -13.18
C SER A 63 43.97 -31.54 -12.49
N LEU A 64 44.58 -30.92 -11.48
CA LEU A 64 45.58 -31.57 -10.62
C LEU A 64 44.95 -32.28 -9.40
N TYR A 65 43.62 -32.23 -9.29
CA TYR A 65 42.86 -32.98 -8.28
C TYR A 65 42.27 -34.26 -8.85
N LYS A 66 42.36 -35.33 -8.07
CA LYS A 66 41.69 -36.60 -8.38
C LYS A 66 40.41 -36.74 -7.54
N PRO A 67 39.29 -37.15 -8.15
CA PRO A 67 38.10 -37.50 -7.38
C PRO A 67 38.37 -38.76 -6.58
N VAL A 68 38.18 -38.70 -5.26
CA VAL A 68 38.07 -39.88 -4.41
C VAL A 68 36.62 -40.32 -4.48
N LEU A 69 36.37 -41.44 -5.17
CA LEU A 69 35.06 -42.08 -5.15
C LEU A 69 34.86 -42.68 -3.77
N ASP A 70 34.05 -42.03 -2.94
CA ASP A 70 33.44 -42.72 -1.82
C ASP A 70 32.39 -43.71 -2.38
N ARG A 71 32.37 -44.94 -1.85
CA ARG A 71 31.84 -46.15 -2.50
C ARG A 71 30.31 -46.19 -2.67
N LYS A 72 29.61 -45.06 -2.56
CA LYS A 72 28.13 -44.94 -2.60
C LYS A 72 27.61 -44.06 -3.76
N LEU A 73 28.27 -44.08 -4.92
CA LEU A 73 27.74 -43.44 -6.13
C LEU A 73 26.87 -44.43 -6.92
N SER A 74 25.58 -44.49 -6.58
CA SER A 74 24.57 -45.07 -7.47
C SER A 74 24.39 -44.15 -8.69
N VAL A 75 24.74 -44.67 -9.87
CA VAL A 75 24.55 -44.01 -11.17
C VAL A 75 23.06 -43.72 -11.37
N VAL A 76 22.67 -42.46 -11.23
CA VAL A 76 21.32 -42.01 -11.57
C VAL A 76 21.22 -41.95 -13.09
N LYS A 77 20.54 -42.94 -13.69
CA LYS A 77 20.04 -42.84 -15.06
C LYS A 77 19.18 -41.57 -15.17
N HIS A 78 19.39 -40.79 -16.22
CA HIS A 78 18.54 -39.65 -16.57
C HIS A 78 17.12 -40.14 -16.88
N THR A 79 16.28 -40.27 -15.85
CA THR A 79 14.83 -40.35 -16.02
C THR A 79 14.28 -38.93 -16.02
N GLU A 80 13.42 -38.64 -16.99
CA GLU A 80 12.69 -37.39 -17.13
C GLU A 80 12.14 -36.93 -15.77
N ARG A 81 12.51 -35.70 -15.40
CA ARG A 81 12.16 -35.12 -14.10
C ARG A 81 10.65 -34.90 -14.06
N THR A 82 9.92 -35.77 -13.38
CA THR A 82 8.69 -35.35 -12.70
C THR A 82 9.05 -34.23 -11.71
N PRO A 83 8.17 -33.23 -11.52
CA PRO A 83 8.45 -32.12 -10.62
C PRO A 83 8.50 -32.68 -9.19
N ARG A 84 9.71 -32.87 -8.67
CA ARG A 84 9.93 -33.17 -7.25
C ARG A 84 9.42 -31.99 -6.44
N GLU A 85 8.32 -32.25 -5.74
CA GLU A 85 7.85 -31.54 -4.56
C GLU A 85 9.06 -31.17 -3.67
N HIS A 86 9.48 -29.91 -3.76
CA HIS A 86 10.29 -29.33 -2.70
C HIS A 86 9.35 -29.13 -1.52
N SER A 87 9.35 -30.08 -0.58
CA SER A 87 8.83 -29.86 0.76
C SER A 87 9.67 -28.75 1.41
N GLY A 88 9.31 -27.50 1.09
CA GLY A 88 9.92 -26.29 1.61
C GLY A 88 9.56 -26.12 3.07
N LYS A 89 10.26 -26.82 3.97
CA LYS A 89 10.42 -26.31 5.32
C LYS A 89 11.45 -25.19 5.24
N LEU A 90 11.04 -23.97 4.91
CA LEU A 90 11.87 -22.80 5.18
C LEU A 90 12.09 -22.80 6.71
N PRO A 91 13.33 -22.91 7.22
CA PRO A 91 13.59 -22.76 8.65
C PRO A 91 13.55 -21.26 9.00
N VAL A 92 12.39 -20.61 8.81
CA VAL A 92 12.18 -19.18 9.05
C VAL A 92 12.61 -18.81 10.47
N ILE A 93 12.30 -19.70 11.43
CA ILE A 93 12.65 -19.55 12.84
C ILE A 93 14.17 -19.56 13.07
N GLY A 94 14.90 -20.45 12.40
CA GLY A 94 16.36 -20.52 12.51
C GLY A 94 17.04 -19.26 11.94
N THR A 95 16.54 -18.77 10.80
CA THR A 95 17.05 -17.52 10.20
C THR A 95 16.72 -16.28 11.03
N LEU A 96 15.57 -16.25 11.71
CA LEU A 96 15.21 -15.19 12.64
C LEU A 96 16.15 -15.17 13.86
N LEU A 97 16.38 -16.33 14.47
CA LEU A 97 17.25 -16.45 15.65
C LEU A 97 18.69 -16.01 15.32
N GLU A 98 19.24 -16.42 14.18
CA GLU A 98 20.58 -16.00 13.72
C GLU A 98 20.66 -14.48 13.47
N THR A 99 19.57 -13.90 12.95
CA THR A 99 19.50 -12.47 12.65
C THR A 99 19.46 -11.62 13.93
N VAL A 100 18.72 -12.08 14.94
CA VAL A 100 18.60 -11.38 16.24
C VAL A 100 19.85 -11.56 17.11
N THR A 101 20.50 -12.73 17.06
CA THR A 101 21.68 -13.03 17.90
C THR A 101 22.97 -12.39 17.37
N SER A 102 23.05 -12.07 16.08
CA SER A 102 24.21 -11.38 15.50
C SER A 102 24.19 -9.88 15.81
N TRP A 103 24.99 -9.44 16.78
CA TRP A 103 25.10 -8.02 17.15
C TRP A 103 25.40 -7.08 15.96
N LYS A 104 26.23 -7.53 15.02
CA LYS A 104 26.53 -6.76 13.80
C LYS A 104 25.27 -6.54 12.95
N LYS A 105 24.47 -7.60 12.72
CA LYS A 105 23.21 -7.49 11.96
C LYS A 105 22.18 -6.66 12.72
N LEU A 106 22.03 -6.92 14.03
CA LEU A 106 21.12 -6.19 14.90
C LEU A 106 21.39 -4.68 14.91
N LYS A 107 22.66 -4.26 14.94
CA LYS A 107 23.05 -2.84 14.84
C LYS A 107 22.51 -2.19 13.57
N TYR A 108 22.64 -2.84 12.42
CA TYR A 108 22.15 -2.28 11.16
C TYR A 108 20.62 -2.31 11.06
N ILE A 109 19.96 -3.31 11.66
CA ILE A 109 18.50 -3.35 11.82
C ILE A 109 18.03 -2.17 12.65
N LEU A 110 18.66 -1.89 13.79
CA LEU A 110 18.32 -0.76 14.65
C LEU A 110 18.51 0.58 13.94
N ILE A 111 19.62 0.78 13.21
CA ILE A 111 19.84 2.00 12.42
C ILE A 111 18.75 2.17 11.35
N SER A 112 18.38 1.07 10.68
CA SER A 112 17.33 1.05 9.65
C SER A 112 15.94 1.33 10.23
N ALA A 113 15.61 0.79 11.40
CA ALA A 113 14.35 1.05 12.07
C ALA A 113 14.29 2.48 12.60
N ALA A 114 15.37 2.96 13.22
CA ALA A 114 15.50 4.32 13.71
C ALA A 114 15.37 5.35 12.58
N SER A 115 15.99 5.12 11.42
CA SER A 115 15.85 6.02 10.27
C SER A 115 14.42 6.07 9.75
N ALA A 116 13.73 4.92 9.67
CA ALA A 116 12.32 4.89 9.28
C ALA A 116 11.43 5.66 10.29
N ILE A 117 11.66 5.48 11.58
CA ILE A 117 10.93 6.21 12.64
C ILE A 117 11.16 7.71 12.50
N VAL A 118 12.43 8.16 12.39
CA VAL A 118 12.76 9.58 12.25
C VAL A 118 12.12 10.18 11.00
N ILE A 119 12.19 9.49 9.86
CA ILE A 119 11.56 9.96 8.62
C ILE A 119 10.04 10.06 8.77
N MET A 120 9.40 9.06 9.38
CA MET A 120 7.96 9.09 9.65
C MET A 120 7.60 10.32 10.49
N PHE A 121 8.22 10.51 11.66
CA PHE A 121 7.93 11.67 12.52
C PHE A 121 8.14 13.02 11.82
N LEU A 122 9.20 13.15 11.02
CA LEU A 122 9.47 14.37 10.25
C LEU A 122 8.40 14.64 9.19
N LEU A 123 7.97 13.61 8.46
CA LEU A 123 6.93 13.75 7.44
C LEU A 123 5.55 13.99 8.06
N SER A 124 5.21 13.30 9.14
CA SER A 124 3.97 13.54 9.90
C SER A 124 3.94 14.95 10.50
N PHE A 125 5.10 15.50 10.89
CA PHE A 125 5.19 16.88 11.33
C PHE A 125 4.88 17.88 10.21
N ILE A 126 5.38 17.62 9.00
CA ILE A 126 5.04 18.42 7.81
C ILE A 126 3.54 18.33 7.52
N VAL A 127 2.95 17.12 7.55
CA VAL A 127 1.51 16.93 7.36
C VAL A 127 0.71 17.65 8.41
N ASN A 128 1.07 17.55 9.69
CA ASN A 128 0.39 18.28 10.76
C ASN A 128 0.41 19.80 10.53
N GLY A 129 1.52 20.34 10.01
CA GLY A 129 1.61 21.75 9.63
C GLY A 129 0.68 22.11 8.47
N VAL A 130 0.73 21.34 7.38
CA VAL A 130 -0.08 21.57 6.17
C VAL A 130 -1.58 21.37 6.45
N MET A 131 -1.95 20.28 7.10
CA MET A 131 -3.33 19.98 7.47
C MET A 131 -3.89 20.94 8.48
N GLY A 132 -3.06 21.39 9.44
CA GLY A 132 -3.44 22.45 10.36
C GLY A 132 -3.86 23.72 9.62
N GLN A 133 -3.08 24.17 8.64
CA GLN A 133 -3.44 25.33 7.81
C GLN A 133 -4.72 25.09 7.00
N VAL A 134 -4.88 23.91 6.41
CA VAL A 134 -6.09 23.54 5.66
C VAL A 134 -7.33 23.60 6.57
N LEU A 135 -7.23 23.01 7.76
CA LEU A 135 -8.32 22.99 8.74
C LEU A 135 -8.64 24.39 9.26
N ASP A 136 -7.61 25.20 9.54
CA ASP A 136 -7.78 26.59 9.98
C ASP A 136 -8.50 27.40 8.89
N ASN A 137 -8.08 27.28 7.63
CA ASN A 137 -8.72 27.95 6.49
C ASN A 137 -10.17 27.48 6.28
N LEU A 138 -10.44 26.18 6.40
CA LEU A 138 -11.81 25.65 6.34
C LEU A 138 -12.67 26.21 7.48
N SER A 139 -12.11 26.31 8.68
CA SER A 139 -12.82 26.80 9.87
C SER A 139 -13.17 28.31 9.84
N GLN A 140 -12.54 29.06 8.92
CA GLN A 140 -12.87 30.45 8.65
C GLN A 140 -14.08 30.59 7.72
N ASP A 141 -14.38 29.58 6.89
CA ASP A 141 -15.58 29.58 6.06
C ASP A 141 -16.82 29.43 6.95
N PRO A 142 -17.82 30.34 6.87
CA PRO A 142 -19.04 30.26 7.67
C PRO A 142 -19.81 28.94 7.51
N LYS A 143 -19.68 28.23 6.37
CA LYS A 143 -20.30 26.91 6.14
C LYS A 143 -19.65 25.79 6.95
N PHE A 144 -18.38 25.96 7.31
CA PHE A 144 -17.57 24.98 8.03
C PHE A 144 -17.07 25.53 9.38
N ALA A 145 -17.61 26.66 9.83
CA ALA A 145 -17.25 27.28 11.10
C ALA A 145 -17.51 26.35 12.30
N ASP A 146 -18.43 25.39 12.15
CA ASP A 146 -18.75 24.35 13.13
C ASP A 146 -17.69 23.23 13.19
N LEU A 147 -16.70 23.22 12.30
CA LEU A 147 -15.51 22.36 12.46
C LEU A 147 -14.54 22.93 13.51
N ASN A 148 -14.68 24.21 13.87
CA ASN A 148 -13.87 24.79 14.94
C ASN A 148 -14.47 24.41 16.30
N ALA A 149 -13.70 23.68 17.11
CA ALA A 149 -14.14 23.23 18.43
C ALA A 149 -14.55 24.41 19.34
N LYS A 150 -13.76 25.50 19.35
CA LYS A 150 -14.05 26.67 20.19
C LYS A 150 -15.35 27.34 19.77
N LYS A 151 -15.54 27.61 18.48
CA LYS A 151 -16.79 28.21 17.97
C LYS A 151 -18.01 27.32 18.20
N SER A 152 -17.86 26.01 18.06
CA SER A 152 -18.95 25.05 18.30
C SER A 152 -19.38 25.03 19.76
N ILE A 153 -18.41 25.07 20.68
CA ILE A 153 -18.67 25.11 22.12
C ILE A 153 -19.21 26.46 22.54
N GLU A 154 -18.76 27.57 21.93
CA GLU A 154 -19.35 28.90 22.13
C GLU A 154 -20.81 28.95 21.67
N LYS A 155 -21.16 28.33 20.55
CA LYS A 155 -22.56 28.21 20.10
C LYS A 155 -23.39 27.38 21.09
N LEU A 156 -22.86 26.26 21.58
CA LEU A 156 -23.51 25.45 22.60
C LEU A 156 -23.67 26.21 23.92
N SER A 157 -22.65 26.95 24.35
CA SER A 157 -22.69 27.74 25.58
C SER A 157 -23.75 28.84 25.51
N GLN A 158 -23.86 29.52 24.36
CA GLN A 158 -24.94 30.46 24.07
C GLN A 158 -26.33 29.80 24.12
N GLN A 159 -26.48 28.58 23.59
CA GLN A 159 -27.76 27.85 23.65
C GLN A 159 -28.16 27.46 25.08
N PHE A 160 -27.20 27.12 25.94
CA PHE A 160 -27.45 26.78 27.33
C PHE A 160 -27.48 28.00 28.28
N GLY A 161 -27.14 29.20 27.78
CA GLY A 161 -27.15 30.44 28.56
C GLY A 161 -26.01 30.55 29.58
N ASP A 162 -24.95 29.77 29.39
CA ASP A 162 -23.78 29.71 30.29
C ASP A 162 -22.53 30.22 29.57
N THR A 163 -21.64 30.90 30.29
CA THR A 163 -20.27 31.17 29.82
C THR A 163 -19.38 30.00 30.21
N VAL A 164 -19.08 29.12 29.25
CA VAL A 164 -18.08 28.07 29.45
C VAL A 164 -16.70 28.67 29.25
N ASP A 165 -15.79 28.42 30.20
CA ASP A 165 -14.39 28.78 30.04
C ASP A 165 -13.77 27.91 28.94
N THR A 166 -13.49 28.51 27.79
CA THR A 166 -12.86 27.88 26.64
C THR A 166 -11.34 28.07 26.62
N SER A 167 -10.75 28.62 27.67
CA SER A 167 -9.30 28.89 27.74
C SER A 167 -8.46 27.61 27.71
N ASP A 168 -8.95 26.52 28.31
CA ASP A 168 -8.28 25.22 28.36
C ASP A 168 -8.46 24.37 27.09
N LEU A 169 -9.25 24.83 26.11
CA LEU A 169 -9.44 24.11 24.86
C LEU A 169 -8.22 24.28 23.95
N PRO A 170 -7.65 23.17 23.44
CA PRO A 170 -6.60 23.25 22.45
C PRO A 170 -7.14 23.95 21.20
N GLU A 171 -6.32 24.79 20.59
CA GLU A 171 -6.68 25.48 19.34
C GLU A 171 -6.94 24.50 18.19
N ARG A 172 -6.30 23.32 18.24
CA ARG A 172 -6.47 22.23 17.27
C ARG A 172 -6.81 20.94 17.98
N LEU A 173 -7.87 20.27 17.53
CA LEU A 173 -8.30 18.97 18.07
C LEU A 173 -7.42 17.79 17.59
N LEU A 174 -6.72 17.96 16.47
CA LEU A 174 -5.84 16.96 15.88
C LEU A 174 -4.40 17.44 15.99
N GLY A 175 -3.56 16.63 16.62
CA GLY A 175 -2.13 16.82 16.77
C GLY A 175 -1.30 15.88 15.89
N LEU A 176 0.02 16.01 16.04
CA LEU A 176 1.00 15.17 15.32
C LEU A 176 0.73 13.67 15.49
N THR A 177 0.43 13.26 16.72
CA THR A 177 0.26 11.84 17.06
C THR A 177 -1.02 11.27 16.43
N ASP A 178 -2.09 12.07 16.32
CA ASP A 178 -3.34 11.68 15.65
C ASP A 178 -3.13 11.46 14.15
N TRP A 179 -2.29 12.27 13.50
CA TRP A 179 -1.88 12.04 12.12
C TRP A 179 -1.08 10.75 11.96
N ILE A 180 -0.18 10.44 12.90
CA ILE A 180 0.53 9.14 12.90
C ILE A 180 -0.46 7.98 13.01
N MET A 181 -1.52 8.09 13.82
CA MET A 181 -2.56 7.05 13.90
C MET A 181 -3.33 6.91 12.58
N ALA A 182 -3.67 8.03 11.94
CA ALA A 182 -4.35 8.07 10.65
C ALA A 182 -3.50 7.44 9.52
N GLU A 183 -2.19 7.68 9.51
CA GLU A 183 -1.23 7.07 8.57
C GLU A 183 -1.18 5.54 8.63
N HIS A 184 -1.57 4.96 9.77
CA HIS A 184 -1.57 3.52 10.00
C HIS A 184 -2.96 2.88 9.91
N PHE A 185 -3.95 3.59 9.36
CA PHE A 185 -5.35 3.16 9.29
C PHE A 185 -5.88 2.69 10.65
N THR A 186 -5.54 3.43 11.71
CA THR A 186 -6.07 3.12 13.04
C THR A 186 -7.48 3.67 13.13
N SER A 187 -8.45 2.81 13.42
CA SER A 187 -9.84 3.21 13.62
C SER A 187 -9.95 4.24 14.74
N LEU A 188 -10.68 5.32 14.46
CA LEU A 188 -11.00 6.38 15.40
C LEU A 188 -12.29 6.00 16.15
N ASN A 189 -12.28 6.04 17.48
CA ASN A 189 -13.48 5.96 18.28
C ASN A 189 -13.73 7.30 18.97
N TYR A 190 -14.87 7.90 18.70
CA TYR A 190 -15.29 9.15 19.30
C TYR A 190 -16.46 8.89 20.24
N SER A 191 -16.27 9.10 21.53
CA SER A 191 -17.30 8.91 22.55
C SER A 191 -17.82 10.26 23.04
N TYR A 192 -19.13 10.43 23.02
CA TYR A 192 -19.85 11.54 23.61
C TYR A 192 -20.73 11.03 24.75
N SER A 193 -20.46 11.46 25.98
CA SER A 193 -21.29 11.16 27.14
C SER A 193 -21.94 12.44 27.66
N ILE A 194 -23.25 12.41 27.91
CA ILE A 194 -24.02 13.52 28.45
C ILE A 194 -24.65 13.06 29.77
N ASP A 195 -24.14 13.59 30.88
CA ASP A 195 -24.72 13.41 32.20
C ASP A 195 -25.69 14.56 32.52
N THR A 196 -26.96 14.19 32.73
CA THR A 196 -28.04 15.11 33.09
C THR A 196 -28.35 15.12 34.59
N SER A 197 -27.52 14.50 35.42
CA SER A 197 -27.67 14.43 36.88
C SER A 197 -27.92 15.80 37.53
N LYS A 198 -27.23 16.85 37.06
CA LYS A 198 -27.41 18.24 37.52
C LYS A 198 -28.78 18.85 37.18
N ALA A 199 -29.47 18.32 36.17
CA ALA A 199 -30.84 18.71 35.82
C ALA A 199 -31.92 17.97 36.65
N GLY A 200 -31.51 17.14 37.62
CA GLY A 200 -32.44 16.32 38.41
C GLY A 200 -32.98 15.09 37.67
N ILE A 201 -32.49 14.84 36.45
CA ILE A 201 -32.80 13.66 35.64
C ILE A 201 -31.53 12.81 35.65
N SER A 202 -31.46 11.74 36.44
CA SER A 202 -30.26 10.89 36.51
C SER A 202 -30.16 9.96 35.29
N LYS A 203 -30.08 10.54 34.09
CA LYS A 203 -29.86 9.80 32.84
C LYS A 203 -28.50 10.17 32.26
N LEU A 204 -27.72 9.14 31.98
CA LEU A 204 -26.46 9.23 31.27
C LEU A 204 -26.72 8.75 29.84
N PHE A 205 -26.45 9.63 28.88
CA PHE A 205 -26.61 9.35 27.46
C PHE A 205 -25.24 9.19 26.84
N ASP A 206 -25.00 8.08 26.15
CA ASP A 206 -23.73 7.83 25.48
C ASP A 206 -23.96 7.64 23.98
N ILE A 207 -23.07 8.22 23.17
CA ILE A 207 -22.98 8.03 21.73
C ILE A 207 -21.52 7.74 21.40
N ASN A 208 -21.24 6.59 20.81
CA ASN A 208 -19.95 6.21 20.27
C ASN A 208 -20.01 6.27 18.74
N ILE A 209 -19.04 6.94 18.13
CA ILE A 209 -18.86 7.00 16.68
C ILE A 209 -17.56 6.29 16.36
N TYR A 210 -17.66 5.14 15.69
CA TYR A 210 -16.50 4.43 15.17
C TYR A 210 -16.30 4.80 13.72
N ALA A 211 -15.20 5.46 13.41
CA ALA A 211 -14.81 5.84 12.07
C ALA A 211 -13.56 5.07 11.63
N ASP A 212 -13.66 4.39 10.50
CA ASP A 212 -12.53 3.79 9.78
C ASP A 212 -12.36 4.54 8.46
N ALA A 213 -11.17 5.10 8.25
CA ALA A 213 -10.88 5.97 7.12
C ALA A 213 -9.71 5.41 6.30
N GLY A 214 -10.05 4.76 5.19
CA GLY A 214 -9.13 4.27 4.19
C GLY A 214 -8.53 5.36 3.29
N LEU A 215 -7.70 6.26 3.84
CA LEU A 215 -7.01 7.30 3.07
C LEU A 215 -5.63 6.82 2.63
N LEU A 216 -5.56 6.26 1.42
CA LEU A 216 -4.31 5.75 0.81
C LEU A 216 -3.20 6.79 0.75
N LEU A 217 -3.55 8.08 0.70
CA LEU A 217 -2.55 9.13 0.77
C LEU A 217 -1.68 9.02 2.03
N PHE A 218 -2.30 8.80 3.19
CA PHE A 218 -1.55 8.77 4.45
C PHE A 218 -0.64 7.55 4.54
N LEU A 219 -0.92 6.48 3.79
CA LEU A 219 0.00 5.34 3.65
C LEU A 219 1.32 5.71 2.93
N PHE A 220 1.38 6.82 2.20
CA PHE A 220 2.60 7.23 1.50
C PHE A 220 3.76 7.53 2.45
N ILE A 221 3.47 8.05 3.64
CA ILE A 221 4.47 8.38 4.66
C ILE A 221 5.14 7.12 5.23
N PRO A 222 4.40 6.16 5.83
CA PRO A 222 5.00 4.91 6.29
C PRO A 222 5.61 4.12 5.13
N PHE A 223 5.06 4.21 3.91
CA PHE A 223 5.69 3.65 2.71
C PHE A 223 7.09 4.22 2.47
N LEU A 224 7.23 5.55 2.34
CA LEU A 224 8.52 6.18 2.07
C LEU A 224 9.52 5.88 3.20
N ALA A 225 9.08 6.05 4.45
CA ALA A 225 9.90 5.85 5.64
C ALA A 225 10.45 4.42 5.72
N LEU A 226 9.59 3.41 5.62
CA LEU A 226 9.96 2.01 5.75
C LEU A 226 10.72 1.49 4.52
N VAL A 227 10.37 1.94 3.31
CA VAL A 227 11.10 1.58 2.09
C VAL A 227 12.53 2.14 2.14
N VAL A 228 12.72 3.39 2.58
CA VAL A 228 14.05 3.98 2.75
C VAL A 228 14.82 3.23 3.84
N GLY A 229 14.20 2.93 4.98
CA GLY A 229 14.79 2.10 6.03
C GLY A 229 15.28 0.76 5.49
N GLY A 230 14.38 -0.02 4.87
CA GLY A 230 14.72 -1.31 4.27
C GLY A 230 15.84 -1.22 3.22
N TYR A 231 15.82 -0.18 2.38
CA TYR A 231 16.89 0.05 1.40
C TYR A 231 18.24 0.31 2.07
N LEU A 232 18.28 1.08 3.17
CA LEU A 232 19.49 1.30 3.95
C LEU A 232 20.03 -0.02 4.54
N TYR A 233 19.18 -0.85 5.13
CA TYR A 233 19.59 -2.18 5.61
C TYR A 233 20.23 -3.02 4.50
N ALA A 234 19.57 -3.09 3.33
CA ALA A 234 20.07 -3.82 2.18
C ALA A 234 21.42 -3.31 1.66
N ARG A 235 21.68 -2.01 1.79
CA ARG A 235 22.95 -1.41 1.39
C ARG A 235 24.09 -1.80 2.33
N PHE A 236 23.83 -1.92 3.62
CA PHE A 236 24.81 -2.39 4.61
C PHE A 236 25.07 -3.90 4.53
N ASN A 237 24.04 -4.69 4.19
CA ASN A 237 24.11 -6.16 4.14
C ASN A 237 23.85 -6.70 2.72
N ARG A 238 24.74 -6.38 1.78
CA ARG A 238 24.59 -6.75 0.35
C ARG A 238 24.49 -8.26 0.11
N ASN A 239 25.21 -9.06 0.90
CA ASN A 239 25.34 -10.51 0.70
C ASN A 239 24.24 -11.32 1.41
N ASP A 240 23.29 -10.67 2.08
CA ASP A 240 22.19 -11.38 2.75
C ASP A 240 21.27 -12.06 1.74
N THR A 241 20.93 -13.31 2.04
CA THR A 241 19.93 -14.08 1.30
C THR A 241 18.52 -13.48 1.45
N LEU A 242 17.59 -13.85 0.56
CA LEU A 242 16.18 -13.42 0.67
C LEU A 242 15.54 -13.78 2.02
N GLY A 243 15.86 -14.96 2.57
CA GLY A 243 15.34 -15.39 3.87
C GLY A 243 15.86 -14.54 5.04
N GLN A 244 17.15 -14.18 5.03
CA GLN A 244 17.74 -13.29 6.03
C GLN A 244 17.18 -11.87 5.95
N ARG A 245 16.92 -11.36 4.74
CA ARG A 245 16.26 -10.06 4.54
C ARG A 245 14.82 -10.07 5.02
N PHE A 246 14.09 -11.14 4.76
CA PHE A 246 12.73 -11.29 5.28
C PHE A 246 12.73 -11.35 6.81
N ALA A 247 13.66 -12.09 7.41
CA ALA A 247 13.85 -12.12 8.87
C ALA A 247 14.17 -10.71 9.42
N ALA A 248 15.05 -9.95 8.75
CA ALA A 248 15.34 -8.57 9.13
C ALA A 248 14.10 -7.67 9.05
N SER A 249 13.23 -7.82 8.03
CA SER A 249 11.98 -7.03 7.95
C SER A 249 11.02 -7.32 9.08
N VAL A 250 10.98 -8.56 9.58
CA VAL A 250 10.16 -8.91 10.76
C VAL A 250 10.64 -8.18 12.00
N VAL A 251 11.96 -8.10 12.21
CA VAL A 251 12.53 -7.37 13.35
C VAL A 251 12.33 -5.85 13.21
N ILE A 252 12.53 -5.30 12.01
CA ILE A 252 12.25 -3.88 11.72
C ILE A 252 10.77 -3.56 11.98
N GLY A 253 9.86 -4.40 11.46
CA GLY A 253 8.43 -4.24 11.67
C GLY A 253 8.03 -4.34 13.14
N LEU A 254 8.67 -5.21 13.91
CA LEU A 254 8.43 -5.31 15.36
C LEU A 254 8.82 -4.02 16.09
N ILE A 255 10.03 -3.50 15.84
CA ILE A 255 10.51 -2.26 16.46
C ILE A 255 9.59 -1.10 16.08
N TYR A 256 9.27 -0.97 14.79
CA TYR A 256 8.39 0.07 14.27
C TYR A 256 6.99 0.00 14.86
N GLY A 257 6.39 -1.20 14.91
CA GLY A 257 5.10 -1.45 15.52
C GLY A 257 5.06 -1.10 17.00
N ILE A 258 6.10 -1.45 17.77
CA ILE A 258 6.22 -1.06 19.19
C ILE A 258 6.27 0.47 19.33
N THR A 259 6.99 1.17 18.45
CA THR A 259 7.02 2.64 18.47
C THR A 259 5.64 3.24 18.23
N VAL A 260 4.90 2.78 17.21
CA VAL A 260 3.54 3.26 16.94
C VAL A 260 2.58 2.91 18.07
N PHE A 261 2.71 1.72 18.66
CA PHE A 261 1.96 1.31 19.85
C PHE A 261 2.19 2.27 21.03
N ILE A 262 3.45 2.62 21.33
CA ILE A 262 3.78 3.58 22.38
C ILE A 262 3.18 4.95 22.06
N THR A 263 3.33 5.43 20.82
CA THR A 263 2.72 6.70 20.38
C THR A 263 1.21 6.71 20.60
N SER A 264 0.52 5.60 20.37
CA SER A 264 -0.94 5.50 20.54
C SER A 264 -1.43 5.73 21.97
N PHE A 265 -0.59 5.62 23.00
CA PHE A 265 -0.98 5.97 24.37
C PHE A 265 -1.00 7.48 24.62
N PHE A 266 -0.32 8.25 23.77
CA PHE A 266 -0.26 9.71 23.82
C PHE A 266 -1.16 10.35 22.74
N THR A 267 -2.01 9.56 22.09
CA THR A 267 -2.96 10.03 21.06
C THR A 267 -4.35 10.16 21.62
N GLY A 268 -5.14 11.07 21.06
CA GLY A 268 -6.48 11.32 21.57
C GLY A 268 -6.54 12.36 22.70
N TYR A 269 -7.77 12.65 23.13
CA TYR A 269 -8.05 13.61 24.20
C TYR A 269 -9.33 13.23 24.93
N SER A 270 -9.49 13.73 26.15
CA SER A 270 -10.72 13.65 26.93
C SER A 270 -11.04 15.04 27.47
N LEU A 271 -12.06 15.67 26.92
CA LEU A 271 -12.53 16.99 27.33
C LEU A 271 -13.86 16.83 28.09
N THR A 272 -14.02 17.58 29.18
CA THR A 272 -15.26 17.59 29.96
C THR A 272 -15.77 19.01 30.10
N PHE A 273 -16.98 19.25 29.61
CA PHE A 273 -17.67 20.52 29.68
C PHE A 273 -18.78 20.42 30.71
N SER A 274 -18.76 21.29 31.72
CA SER A 274 -19.84 21.38 32.70
C SER A 274 -20.64 22.64 32.46
N PHE A 275 -21.87 22.46 32.01
CA PHE A 275 -22.91 23.48 31.98
C PHE A 275 -23.72 23.41 33.28
N SER A 276 -24.51 24.44 33.56
CA SER A 276 -25.35 24.60 34.75
C SER A 276 -26.25 23.38 35.01
N LYS A 277 -26.77 22.77 33.94
CA LYS A 277 -27.72 21.64 34.01
C LYS A 277 -27.17 20.31 33.48
N VAL A 278 -26.05 20.32 32.76
CA VAL A 278 -25.56 19.16 32.00
C VAL A 278 -24.05 19.10 32.05
N THR A 279 -23.48 17.92 32.23
CA THR A 279 -22.06 17.68 32.02
C THR A 279 -21.86 16.83 30.77
N MET A 280 -21.14 17.36 29.80
CA MET A 280 -20.79 16.68 28.55
C MET A 280 -19.33 16.25 28.60
N LYS A 281 -19.05 14.97 28.36
CA LYS A 281 -17.72 14.41 28.19
C LYS A 281 -17.53 14.03 26.72
N VAL A 282 -16.38 14.39 26.18
CA VAL A 282 -16.00 14.20 24.78
C VAL A 282 -14.66 13.51 24.77
N GLU A 283 -14.60 12.27 24.31
CA GLU A 283 -13.38 11.48 24.26
C GLU A 283 -13.06 11.05 22.83
N MET A 284 -11.81 11.24 22.44
CA MET A 284 -11.25 10.72 21.20
C MET A 284 -10.23 9.64 21.55
N LEU A 285 -10.52 8.39 21.18
CA LEU A 285 -9.74 7.22 21.54
C LEU A 285 -9.32 6.45 20.29
N TYR A 286 -8.12 5.88 20.32
CA TYR A 286 -7.61 4.97 19.30
C TYR A 286 -7.40 3.58 19.89
N SER A 287 -7.61 2.56 19.06
CA SER A 287 -7.29 1.19 19.46
C SER A 287 -5.78 0.95 19.36
N HIS A 288 -5.12 0.80 20.51
CA HIS A 288 -3.68 0.59 20.59
C HIS A 288 -3.23 -0.70 19.88
N TRP A 289 -4.00 -1.78 20.04
CA TRP A 289 -3.67 -3.08 19.43
C TRP A 289 -3.82 -3.07 17.92
N THR A 290 -4.82 -2.37 17.38
CA THR A 290 -4.95 -2.22 15.93
C THR A 290 -3.79 -1.40 15.40
N ALA A 291 -3.41 -0.29 16.06
CA ALA A 291 -2.25 0.52 15.70
C ALA A 291 -0.95 -0.31 15.64
N PHE A 292 -0.69 -1.12 16.67
CA PHE A 292 0.46 -2.05 16.69
C PHE A 292 0.40 -3.03 15.50
N SER A 293 -0.73 -3.71 15.31
CA SER A 293 -0.87 -4.75 14.31
C SER A 293 -0.70 -4.22 12.88
N HIS A 294 -1.31 -3.07 12.58
CA HIS A 294 -1.20 -2.43 11.27
C HIS A 294 0.22 -1.95 11.02
N ALA A 295 0.84 -1.26 11.98
CA ALA A 295 2.22 -0.80 11.88
C ALA A 295 3.22 -1.97 11.77
N PHE A 296 3.01 -3.06 12.48
CA PHE A 296 3.83 -4.26 12.39
C PHE A 296 3.77 -4.89 10.98
N VAL A 297 2.56 -5.09 10.46
CA VAL A 297 2.34 -5.66 9.13
C VAL A 297 2.92 -4.76 8.04
N MET A 298 2.63 -3.45 8.08
CA MET A 298 3.23 -2.47 7.16
C MET A 298 4.76 -2.46 7.27
N GLY A 299 5.28 -2.48 8.50
CA GLY A 299 6.69 -2.56 8.82
C GLY A 299 7.40 -3.72 8.13
N ILE A 300 6.80 -4.91 8.16
CA ILE A 300 7.31 -6.10 7.47
C ILE A 300 7.33 -5.87 5.95
N PHE A 301 6.17 -5.57 5.36
CA PHE A 301 6.04 -5.56 3.90
C PHE A 301 6.82 -4.41 3.25
N LEU A 302 6.70 -3.20 3.80
CA LEU A 302 7.30 -1.99 3.21
C LEU A 302 8.82 -1.96 3.38
N SER A 303 9.33 -2.41 4.53
CA SER A 303 10.79 -2.56 4.70
C SER A 303 11.34 -3.69 3.85
N PHE A 304 10.61 -4.79 3.65
CA PHE A 304 11.03 -5.85 2.74
C PHE A 304 11.08 -5.38 1.29
N ILE A 305 10.10 -4.59 0.84
CA ILE A 305 10.12 -3.94 -0.47
C ILE A 305 11.37 -3.05 -0.60
N GLY A 306 11.67 -2.23 0.41
CA GLY A 306 12.90 -1.42 0.45
C GLY A 306 14.17 -2.26 0.32
N MET A 307 14.23 -3.38 1.05
CA MET A 307 15.36 -4.30 0.97
C MET A 307 15.50 -4.95 -0.40
N LEU A 308 14.38 -5.25 -1.07
CA LEU A 308 14.38 -5.75 -2.43
C LEU A 308 14.91 -4.69 -3.39
N LEU A 309 14.49 -3.42 -3.26
CA LEU A 309 14.99 -2.31 -4.08
C LEU A 309 16.51 -2.17 -4.05
N GLY A 310 17.15 -2.57 -2.94
CA GLY A 310 18.61 -2.67 -2.83
C GLY A 310 19.28 -3.59 -3.87
N PHE A 311 18.56 -4.54 -4.46
CA PHE A 311 19.03 -5.38 -5.57
C PHE A 311 18.90 -4.71 -6.95
N GLY A 312 18.12 -3.61 -7.05
CA GLY A 312 17.78 -2.92 -8.29
C GLY A 312 16.45 -3.38 -8.90
N LEU A 313 15.58 -2.42 -9.23
CA LEU A 313 14.21 -2.61 -9.77
C LEU A 313 14.14 -3.59 -10.96
N THR A 314 15.09 -3.49 -11.88
CA THR A 314 15.13 -4.34 -13.09
C THR A 314 15.59 -5.77 -12.81
N ARG A 315 16.28 -6.01 -11.69
CA ARG A 315 16.77 -7.33 -11.28
C ARG A 315 15.72 -8.07 -10.45
N ILE A 316 14.99 -7.37 -9.57
CA ILE A 316 13.90 -7.94 -8.75
C ILE A 316 12.80 -8.50 -9.65
N THR A 317 12.29 -7.67 -10.57
CA THR A 317 11.20 -8.05 -11.49
C THR A 317 11.58 -9.27 -12.33
N LYS A 318 12.82 -9.33 -12.84
CA LYS A 318 13.31 -10.48 -13.60
C LYS A 318 13.52 -11.74 -12.75
N HIS A 319 14.02 -11.59 -11.52
CA HIS A 319 14.20 -12.73 -10.62
C HIS A 319 12.85 -13.31 -10.17
N LEU A 320 11.88 -12.45 -9.86
CA LEU A 320 10.54 -12.85 -9.47
C LEU A 320 9.78 -13.54 -10.60
N VAL A 321 9.84 -12.96 -11.82
CA VAL A 321 9.23 -13.52 -13.04
C VAL A 321 9.84 -14.88 -13.42
N SER A 322 11.13 -15.09 -13.19
CA SER A 322 11.82 -16.34 -13.57
C SER A 322 11.69 -17.48 -12.56
N ARG A 323 11.36 -17.17 -11.30
CA ARG A 323 11.26 -18.17 -10.21
C ARG A 323 9.83 -18.64 -9.94
N MET A 324 8.84 -17.77 -10.16
CA MET A 324 7.45 -18.12 -9.92
C MET A 324 6.79 -18.71 -11.18
N PRO A 325 6.01 -19.80 -11.05
CA PRO A 325 5.15 -20.24 -12.14
C PRO A 325 4.21 -19.09 -12.51
N PHE A 326 4.12 -18.77 -13.80
CA PHE A 326 3.34 -17.64 -14.31
C PHE A 326 3.75 -16.27 -13.73
N GLY A 327 4.99 -16.11 -13.28
CA GLY A 327 5.48 -14.86 -12.70
C GLY A 327 5.33 -13.64 -13.62
N ILE A 328 5.30 -13.85 -14.95
CA ILE A 328 5.01 -12.77 -15.90
C ILE A 328 3.57 -12.26 -15.81
N ALA A 329 2.59 -13.13 -15.56
CA ALA A 329 1.19 -12.74 -15.38
C ALA A 329 1.02 -11.90 -14.12
N ILE A 330 1.55 -12.40 -12.99
CA ILE A 330 1.52 -11.69 -11.71
C ILE A 330 2.19 -10.33 -11.83
N HIS A 331 3.39 -10.28 -12.43
CA HIS A 331 4.10 -9.02 -12.65
C HIS A 331 3.30 -8.05 -13.50
N GLN A 332 2.73 -8.48 -14.64
CA GLN A 332 1.96 -7.57 -15.47
C GLN A 332 0.71 -7.08 -14.74
N ALA A 333 0.03 -7.92 -13.95
CA ALA A 333 -1.15 -7.52 -13.19
C ALA A 333 -0.80 -6.41 -12.18
N SER A 334 0.23 -6.63 -11.35
CA SER A 334 0.71 -5.62 -10.41
C SER A 334 1.22 -4.35 -11.11
N ALA A 335 1.94 -4.50 -12.22
CA ALA A 335 2.45 -3.36 -12.98
C ALA A 335 1.33 -2.54 -13.63
N THR A 336 0.26 -3.17 -14.11
CA THR A 336 -0.91 -2.47 -14.65
C THR A 336 -1.58 -1.63 -13.57
N LEU A 337 -1.79 -2.17 -12.38
CA LEU A 337 -2.35 -1.42 -11.25
C LEU A 337 -1.49 -0.21 -10.88
N VAL A 338 -0.19 -0.42 -10.66
CA VAL A 338 0.74 0.65 -10.26
C VAL A 338 0.89 1.73 -11.35
N ARG A 339 0.99 1.35 -12.61
CA ARG A 339 1.10 2.32 -13.72
C ARG A 339 -0.21 3.10 -13.88
N GLY A 340 -1.34 2.41 -13.75
CA GLY A 340 -2.66 3.03 -13.80
C GLY A 340 -2.81 4.13 -12.75
N THR A 341 -2.60 3.77 -11.48
CA THR A 341 -2.71 4.74 -10.38
C THR A 341 -1.74 5.91 -10.52
N LEU A 342 -0.50 5.67 -10.95
CA LEU A 342 0.48 6.74 -11.20
C LEU A 342 0.10 7.67 -12.36
N ILE A 343 -0.58 7.18 -13.39
CA ILE A 343 -1.09 8.00 -14.49
C ILE A 343 -2.33 8.79 -14.05
N MET A 344 -3.15 8.24 -13.15
CA MET A 344 -4.37 8.89 -12.68
C MET A 344 -4.13 10.11 -11.79
N ILE A 345 -3.03 10.15 -11.03
CA ILE A 345 -2.69 11.30 -10.18
C ILE A 345 -2.56 12.59 -11.00
N PRO A 346 -1.67 12.70 -12.02
CA PRO A 346 -1.56 13.92 -12.82
C PRO A 346 -2.81 14.18 -13.67
N MET A 347 -3.54 13.14 -14.08
CA MET A 347 -4.79 13.28 -14.84
C MET A 347 -5.90 13.92 -13.99
N THR A 348 -6.01 13.54 -12.71
CA THR A 348 -6.95 14.13 -11.76
C THR A 348 -6.58 15.57 -11.41
N ILE A 349 -5.29 15.87 -11.26
CA ILE A 349 -4.81 17.25 -11.07
C ILE A 349 -5.16 18.10 -12.30
N LEU A 350 -4.90 17.60 -13.50
CA LEU A 350 -5.26 18.27 -14.75
C LEU A 350 -6.76 18.53 -14.84
N LEU A 351 -7.59 17.54 -14.46
CA LEU A 351 -9.04 17.67 -14.43
C LEU A 351 -9.50 18.82 -13.53
N VAL A 352 -8.96 18.93 -12.32
CA VAL A 352 -9.34 19.99 -11.38
C VAL A 352 -8.84 21.37 -11.83
N VAL A 353 -7.64 21.43 -12.42
CA VAL A 353 -7.15 22.68 -13.01
C VAL A 353 -8.06 23.12 -14.15
N LEU A 354 -8.41 22.21 -15.07
CA LEU A 354 -9.28 22.53 -16.19
C LEU A 354 -10.69 22.90 -15.72
N SER A 355 -11.28 22.17 -14.78
CA SER A 355 -12.63 22.48 -14.27
C SER A 355 -12.68 23.87 -13.65
N ARG A 356 -11.61 24.31 -12.95
CA ARG A 356 -11.52 25.67 -12.41
C ARG A 356 -11.36 26.73 -13.50
N VAL A 357 -10.46 26.52 -14.47
CA VAL A 357 -10.26 27.44 -15.60
C VAL A 357 -11.56 27.62 -16.40
N PHE A 358 -12.28 26.53 -16.67
CA PHE A 358 -13.56 26.60 -17.38
C PHE A 358 -14.67 27.21 -16.53
N SER A 359 -14.72 26.96 -15.22
CA SER A 359 -15.71 27.57 -14.33
C SER A 359 -15.55 29.10 -14.26
N ASP A 360 -14.32 29.59 -14.07
CA ASP A 360 -14.04 31.03 -13.99
C ASP A 360 -14.34 31.76 -15.30
N SER A 361 -14.18 31.09 -16.45
CA SER A 361 -14.53 31.66 -17.75
C SER A 361 -16.04 31.88 -17.96
N SER A 362 -16.88 31.25 -17.13
CA SER A 362 -18.34 31.31 -17.23
C SER A 362 -19.02 32.24 -16.21
N SER A 363 -18.30 32.67 -15.17
CA SER A 363 -18.79 33.58 -14.12
C SER A 363 -18.16 34.96 -14.24
N SER A 364 -18.54 35.70 -15.28
CA SER A 364 -18.13 37.08 -15.54
C SER A 364 -18.89 38.13 -14.70
N SER A 365 -19.21 37.85 -13.44
CA SER A 365 -19.98 38.80 -12.62
C SER A 365 -19.73 38.85 -11.12
N ASP A 366 -18.72 38.17 -10.56
CA ASP A 366 -18.32 38.43 -9.17
C ASP A 366 -16.80 38.57 -9.06
N GLY A 367 -16.37 39.80 -8.75
CA GLY A 367 -14.98 40.25 -8.74
C GLY A 367 -14.16 39.72 -7.54
N GLY A 368 -14.00 38.39 -7.47
CA GLY A 368 -12.92 37.78 -6.68
C GLY A 368 -11.58 37.88 -7.42
N PRO A 369 -10.45 38.05 -6.72
CA PRO A 369 -9.16 38.27 -7.38
C PRO A 369 -8.75 37.04 -8.19
N THR A 370 -8.82 37.19 -9.52
CA THR A 370 -8.20 36.34 -10.55
C THR A 370 -6.69 36.49 -10.52
N ASP A 371 -6.10 36.11 -9.39
CA ASP A 371 -4.65 36.12 -9.23
C ASP A 371 -4.18 34.68 -9.34
N GLY A 372 -3.29 34.35 -10.29
CA GLY A 372 -2.82 32.98 -10.51
C GLY A 372 -2.19 32.34 -9.25
N SER A 373 -1.84 33.17 -8.27
CA SER A 373 -1.44 32.80 -6.91
C SER A 373 -2.54 32.04 -6.15
N SER A 374 -3.82 32.41 -6.29
CA SER A 374 -4.94 31.78 -5.56
C SER A 374 -5.24 30.37 -6.07
N ILE A 375 -5.15 30.14 -7.38
CA ILE A 375 -5.32 28.80 -7.98
C ILE A 375 -4.19 27.87 -7.53
N ILE A 376 -2.94 28.36 -7.52
CA ILE A 376 -1.80 27.56 -7.05
C ILE A 376 -1.97 27.21 -5.57
N ILE A 377 -2.39 28.15 -4.72
CA ILE A 377 -2.62 27.91 -3.29
C ILE A 377 -3.77 26.92 -3.07
N VAL A 378 -4.87 27.01 -3.84
CA VAL A 378 -6.02 26.09 -3.75
C VAL A 378 -5.67 24.70 -4.27
N VAL A 379 -4.95 24.60 -5.38
CA VAL A 379 -4.48 23.31 -5.90
C VAL A 379 -3.50 22.70 -4.91
N PHE A 380 -2.56 23.48 -4.37
CA PHE A 380 -1.57 23.03 -3.38
C PHE A 380 -2.22 22.59 -2.06
N SER A 381 -3.22 23.33 -1.56
CA SER A 381 -3.98 22.97 -0.36
C SER A 381 -4.87 21.75 -0.56
N MET A 382 -5.30 21.49 -1.80
CA MET A 382 -6.13 20.33 -2.15
C MET A 382 -5.35 19.12 -2.72
N VAL A 383 -4.03 19.20 -2.98
CA VAL A 383 -3.24 18.09 -3.59
C VAL A 383 -3.49 16.76 -2.87
N VAL A 384 -3.57 16.82 -1.55
CA VAL A 384 -3.85 15.68 -0.67
C VAL A 384 -5.17 15.00 -1.06
N LEU A 385 -6.26 15.76 -1.15
CA LEU A 385 -7.57 15.26 -1.54
C LEU A 385 -7.58 14.80 -3.00
N LEU A 386 -6.85 15.48 -3.88
CA LEU A 386 -6.75 15.13 -5.30
C LEU A 386 -6.09 13.76 -5.52
N ILE A 387 -5.06 13.42 -4.73
CA ILE A 387 -4.42 12.11 -4.81
C ILE A 387 -5.42 11.01 -4.40
N GLN A 388 -6.22 11.22 -3.35
CA GLN A 388 -7.26 10.27 -2.97
C GLN A 388 -8.32 10.13 -4.07
N CYS A 389 -8.76 11.25 -4.66
CA CYS A 389 -9.69 11.23 -5.79
C CYS A 389 -9.14 10.44 -6.98
N ALA A 390 -7.83 10.52 -7.27
CA ALA A 390 -7.21 9.73 -8.33
C ALA A 390 -7.36 8.22 -8.11
N PHE A 391 -7.31 7.76 -6.85
CA PHE A 391 -7.56 6.37 -6.50
C PHE A 391 -9.03 5.97 -6.68
N TYR A 392 -9.97 6.86 -6.37
CA TYR A 392 -11.38 6.64 -6.66
C TYR A 392 -11.65 6.59 -8.17
N TYR A 393 -11.08 7.51 -8.95
CA TYR A 393 -11.19 7.49 -10.41
C TYR A 393 -10.63 6.22 -11.02
N TRP A 394 -9.47 5.74 -10.56
CA TRP A 394 -8.92 4.48 -11.05
C TRP A 394 -9.85 3.28 -10.80
N ASN A 395 -10.55 3.24 -9.67
CA ASN A 395 -11.55 2.20 -9.39
C ASN A 395 -12.78 2.32 -10.31
N LEU A 396 -13.26 3.55 -10.54
CA LEU A 396 -14.37 3.84 -11.46
C LEU A 396 -14.04 3.44 -12.91
N GLU A 397 -12.84 3.74 -13.40
CA GLU A 397 -12.39 3.37 -14.75
C GLU A 397 -12.24 1.86 -14.93
N ASN A 398 -12.08 1.12 -13.84
CA ASN A 398 -12.14 -0.35 -13.81
C ASN A 398 -13.57 -0.89 -13.65
N LEU A 399 -14.56 -0.06 -14.00
CA LEU A 399 -15.99 -0.34 -14.01
C LEU A 399 -16.62 -0.53 -12.63
N SER A 400 -15.88 -0.28 -11.56
CA SER A 400 -16.42 -0.36 -10.20
C SER A 400 -17.40 0.79 -9.98
N SER A 401 -18.46 0.56 -9.21
CA SER A 401 -19.43 1.61 -8.84
C SER A 401 -19.07 2.16 -7.47
N PHE A 402 -18.95 3.48 -7.39
CA PHE A 402 -18.75 4.19 -6.14
C PHE A 402 -20.12 4.38 -5.47
N SER A 403 -20.27 3.96 -4.22
CA SER A 403 -21.52 4.02 -3.48
C SER A 403 -21.34 4.81 -2.19
N LEU A 404 -22.31 5.67 -1.91
CA LEU A 404 -22.55 6.31 -0.63
C LEU A 404 -23.83 5.69 -0.05
N THR A 405 -23.67 4.87 0.98
CA THR A 405 -24.75 4.17 1.64
C THR A 405 -24.98 4.76 3.03
N PHE A 406 -26.22 5.16 3.30
CA PHE A 406 -26.69 5.51 4.63
C PHE A 406 -27.71 4.48 5.08
N HIS A 407 -27.32 3.66 6.05
CA HIS A 407 -28.23 2.76 6.74
C HIS A 407 -28.75 3.47 7.99
N MET A 408 -30.03 3.80 7.99
CA MET A 408 -30.75 4.35 9.14
C MET A 408 -31.88 3.37 9.48
N GLY A 409 -31.51 2.31 10.19
CA GLY A 409 -32.40 1.19 10.48
C GLY A 409 -32.91 0.47 9.25
N LYS A 410 -34.22 0.24 9.17
CA LYS A 410 -34.84 -0.48 8.04
C LYS A 410 -34.82 0.28 6.71
N LYS A 411 -34.41 1.55 6.71
CA LYS A 411 -34.28 2.36 5.51
C LYS A 411 -32.80 2.51 5.16
N SER A 412 -32.44 2.04 3.98
CA SER A 412 -31.15 2.29 3.36
C SER A 412 -31.33 3.28 2.22
N GLU A 413 -30.67 4.43 2.30
CA GLU A 413 -30.51 5.32 1.16
C GLU A 413 -29.14 5.03 0.53
N GLU A 414 -29.15 4.58 -0.72
CA GLU A 414 -27.94 4.32 -1.49
C GLU A 414 -27.91 5.24 -2.70
N SER A 415 -26.89 6.09 -2.72
CA SER A 415 -26.53 6.92 -3.85
C SER A 415 -25.30 6.35 -4.51
N SER A 416 -25.31 6.17 -5.83
CA SER A 416 -24.21 5.53 -6.54
C SER A 416 -23.75 6.34 -7.75
N LEU A 417 -22.45 6.27 -8.04
CA LEU A 417 -21.82 6.81 -9.22
C LEU A 417 -21.12 5.65 -9.95
N SER A 418 -21.50 5.45 -11.22
CA SER A 418 -20.84 4.48 -12.10
C SER A 418 -20.55 5.09 -13.46
N LEU A 419 -19.58 4.51 -14.19
CA LEU A 419 -19.16 5.03 -15.48
C LEU A 419 -20.26 4.94 -16.56
N PHE A 420 -21.12 3.92 -16.52
CA PHE A 420 -22.16 3.70 -17.54
C PHE A 420 -23.56 4.11 -17.10
N THR A 421 -23.91 3.96 -15.83
CA THR A 421 -25.24 4.33 -15.32
C THR A 421 -25.27 5.79 -14.86
N GLY A 422 -24.11 6.42 -14.67
CA GLY A 422 -24.00 7.78 -14.15
C GLY A 422 -24.35 7.84 -12.66
N ILE A 423 -24.84 9.01 -12.23
CA ILE A 423 -25.28 9.27 -10.86
C ILE A 423 -26.71 8.75 -10.68
N THR A 424 -26.94 7.89 -9.69
CA THR A 424 -28.26 7.40 -9.30
C THR A 424 -28.61 7.83 -7.87
N ASN A 425 -29.87 8.23 -7.64
CA ASN A 425 -30.46 8.55 -6.33
C ASN A 425 -29.87 9.74 -5.54
N PHE A 426 -29.07 10.62 -6.15
CA PHE A 426 -28.78 11.92 -5.55
C PHE A 426 -30.00 12.83 -5.72
N ASN A 427 -30.84 12.94 -4.69
CA ASN A 427 -31.91 13.94 -4.66
C ASN A 427 -31.29 15.35 -4.76
N GLY A 428 -31.91 16.19 -5.61
CA GLY A 428 -31.37 17.43 -6.20
C GLY A 428 -30.93 18.56 -5.27
N ASP A 429 -31.00 18.39 -3.95
CA ASP A 429 -30.62 19.42 -2.96
C ASP A 429 -29.23 19.18 -2.34
N SER A 430 -28.62 18.03 -2.61
CA SER A 430 -27.21 17.81 -2.29
C SER A 430 -26.35 18.51 -3.34
N GLY A 431 -25.36 19.31 -2.92
CA GLY A 431 -24.51 20.14 -3.81
C GLY A 431 -23.68 19.40 -4.87
N PHE A 432 -23.93 18.10 -5.08
CA PHE A 432 -23.46 17.28 -6.19
C PHE A 432 -24.42 17.26 -7.40
N ALA A 433 -25.68 17.66 -7.24
CA ALA A 433 -26.73 17.55 -8.26
C ALA A 433 -27.15 18.90 -8.87
N SER A 434 -26.34 19.96 -8.72
CA SER A 434 -26.56 21.20 -9.48
C SER A 434 -26.07 20.99 -10.91
N THR A 435 -26.98 20.61 -11.80
CA THR A 435 -26.78 20.50 -13.25
C THR A 435 -26.10 21.77 -13.79
N ASN A 436 -24.78 21.74 -13.90
CA ASN A 436 -23.93 22.82 -14.37
C ASN A 436 -23.02 22.29 -15.48
N ASN A 437 -22.44 23.20 -16.27
CA ASN A 437 -21.43 22.87 -17.30
C ASN A 437 -20.23 22.05 -16.75
N SER A 438 -20.02 22.04 -15.43
CA SER A 438 -19.04 21.22 -14.72
C SER A 438 -19.27 19.72 -14.85
N ASP A 439 -20.52 19.26 -14.98
CA ASP A 439 -20.85 17.83 -15.01
C ASP A 439 -20.46 17.22 -16.36
N VAL A 440 -20.68 17.97 -17.44
CA VAL A 440 -20.31 17.56 -18.80
C VAL A 440 -18.79 17.34 -18.89
N VAL A 441 -18.00 18.25 -18.31
CA VAL A 441 -16.54 18.12 -18.25
C VAL A 441 -16.17 16.85 -17.48
N LEU A 442 -16.74 16.64 -16.30
CA LEU A 442 -16.50 15.44 -15.49
C LEU A 442 -16.78 14.14 -16.26
N TYR A 443 -17.94 14.03 -16.91
CA TYR A 443 -18.30 12.84 -17.69
C TYR A 443 -17.37 12.62 -18.89
N ILE A 444 -17.01 13.68 -19.63
CA ILE A 444 -16.05 13.58 -20.74
C ILE A 444 -14.72 13.03 -20.25
N PHE A 445 -14.24 13.51 -19.11
CA PHE A 445 -13.00 13.02 -18.52
C PHE A 445 -13.11 11.58 -18.03
N MET A 446 -14.21 11.19 -17.40
CA MET A 446 -14.45 9.80 -16.98
C MET A 446 -14.45 8.85 -18.19
N TYR A 447 -15.09 9.25 -19.30
CA TYR A 447 -15.10 8.47 -20.54
C TYR A 447 -13.74 8.46 -21.25
N ALA A 448 -13.01 9.58 -21.26
CA ALA A 448 -11.65 9.61 -21.81
C ALA A 448 -10.69 8.76 -20.96
N GLY A 449 -10.90 8.76 -19.65
CA GLY A 449 -10.14 8.01 -18.66
C GLY A 449 -10.14 6.50 -18.91
N ILE A 450 -11.25 5.91 -19.37
CA ILE A 450 -11.35 4.48 -19.67
C ILE A 450 -10.32 3.99 -20.72
N LEU A 451 -9.79 4.90 -21.55
CA LEU A 451 -8.75 4.56 -22.53
C LEU A 451 -7.44 4.15 -21.84
N ILE A 452 -7.19 4.61 -20.62
CA ILE A 452 -5.99 4.31 -19.83
C ILE A 452 -5.96 2.82 -19.44
N PRO A 453 -6.94 2.25 -18.70
CA PRO A 453 -6.93 0.82 -18.41
C PRO A 453 -6.98 -0.02 -19.69
N ILE A 454 -7.73 0.42 -20.73
CA ILE A 454 -7.75 -0.29 -22.02
C ILE A 454 -6.33 -0.40 -22.61
N GLY A 455 -5.62 0.73 -22.72
CA GLY A 455 -4.25 0.75 -23.25
C GLY A 455 -3.29 -0.11 -22.44
N LEU A 456 -3.39 -0.09 -21.11
CA LEU A 456 -2.55 -0.89 -20.23
C LEU A 456 -2.86 -2.39 -20.32
N PHE A 457 -4.14 -2.80 -20.41
CA PHE A 457 -4.53 -4.20 -20.61
C PHE A 457 -4.12 -4.72 -22.00
N LEU A 458 -4.28 -3.91 -23.05
CA LEU A 458 -3.78 -4.27 -24.39
C LEU A 458 -2.27 -4.49 -24.37
N TYR A 459 -1.51 -3.62 -23.70
CA TYR A 459 -0.07 -3.77 -23.53
C TYR A 459 0.30 -5.04 -22.73
N ALA A 460 -0.41 -5.30 -21.63
CA ALA A 460 -0.22 -6.51 -20.83
C ALA A 460 -0.48 -7.77 -21.68
N GLY A 461 -1.56 -7.80 -22.46
CA GLY A 461 -1.91 -8.89 -23.36
C GLY A 461 -0.84 -9.16 -24.41
N TRP A 462 -0.30 -8.08 -25.01
CA TRP A 462 0.80 -8.17 -25.96
C TRP A 462 2.06 -8.78 -25.32
N LYS A 463 2.39 -8.41 -24.07
CA LYS A 463 3.51 -8.99 -23.32
C LYS A 463 3.28 -10.45 -22.94
N LEU A 464 2.08 -10.80 -22.49
CA LEU A 464 1.74 -12.17 -22.09
C LEU A 464 1.81 -13.13 -23.28
N TYR A 465 1.34 -12.71 -24.46
CA TYR A 465 1.44 -13.51 -25.69
C TYR A 465 2.89 -13.78 -26.13
N GLN A 466 3.83 -12.92 -25.74
CA GLN A 466 5.25 -13.16 -26.01
C GLN A 466 5.88 -14.21 -25.10
N SER A 467 5.28 -14.46 -23.93
CA SER A 467 5.73 -15.51 -23.04
C SER A 467 5.40 -16.87 -23.66
N LYS A 468 6.35 -17.81 -23.67
CA LYS A 468 6.20 -19.13 -24.29
C LYS A 468 5.30 -20.09 -23.49
N HIS A 469 4.55 -19.60 -22.51
CA HIS A 469 3.67 -20.40 -21.67
C HIS A 469 2.28 -20.58 -22.30
N ASN A 470 1.48 -21.49 -21.74
CA ASN A 470 0.08 -21.63 -22.13
C ASN A 470 -0.65 -20.30 -21.92
N PHE A 471 -1.04 -19.67 -23.03
CA PHE A 471 -1.60 -18.33 -23.04
C PHE A 471 -2.90 -18.23 -22.24
N TYR A 472 -3.82 -19.18 -22.41
CA TYR A 472 -5.13 -19.14 -21.73
C TYR A 472 -5.00 -19.24 -20.21
N LEU A 473 -4.11 -20.12 -19.73
CA LEU A 473 -3.83 -20.23 -18.30
C LEU A 473 -3.13 -18.98 -17.75
N THR A 474 -2.19 -18.41 -18.52
CA THR A 474 -1.49 -17.19 -18.16
C THR A 474 -2.42 -15.97 -18.11
N LEU A 475 -3.38 -15.90 -19.04
CA LEU A 475 -4.45 -14.89 -19.08
C LEU A 475 -5.37 -15.02 -17.86
N ALA A 476 -5.84 -16.23 -17.53
CA ALA A 476 -6.69 -16.47 -16.37
C ALA A 476 -5.98 -16.03 -15.07
N ILE A 477 -4.72 -16.41 -14.90
CA ILE A 477 -3.92 -16.02 -13.72
C ILE A 477 -3.73 -14.50 -13.67
N TYR A 478 -3.47 -13.85 -14.81
CA TYR A 478 -3.37 -12.39 -14.89
C TYR A 478 -4.65 -11.72 -14.40
N SER A 479 -5.81 -12.11 -14.95
CA SER A 479 -7.10 -11.49 -14.65
C SER A 479 -7.53 -11.71 -13.21
N VAL A 480 -7.34 -12.92 -12.67
CA VAL A 480 -7.61 -13.21 -11.25
C VAL A 480 -6.69 -12.40 -10.36
N THR A 481 -5.39 -12.37 -10.65
CA THR A 481 -4.42 -11.59 -9.84
C THR A 481 -4.78 -10.11 -9.86
N TYR A 482 -5.12 -9.56 -11.03
CA TYR A 482 -5.50 -8.17 -11.17
C TYR A 482 -6.78 -7.84 -10.39
N ALA A 483 -7.80 -8.70 -10.48
CA ALA A 483 -9.05 -8.52 -9.77
C ALA A 483 -8.91 -8.58 -8.25
N VAL A 484 -8.08 -9.50 -7.74
CA VAL A 484 -7.74 -9.57 -6.31
C VAL A 484 -7.05 -8.27 -5.88
N LEU A 485 -6.06 -7.80 -6.64
CA LEU A 485 -5.36 -6.56 -6.33
C LEU A 485 -6.30 -5.34 -6.35
N MET A 486 -7.20 -5.24 -7.32
CA MET A 486 -8.22 -4.19 -7.38
C MET A 486 -9.20 -4.26 -6.20
N THR A 487 -9.57 -5.46 -5.76
CA THR A 487 -10.46 -5.64 -4.61
C THR A 487 -9.79 -5.20 -3.30
N ILE A 488 -8.52 -5.57 -3.11
CA ILE A 488 -7.72 -5.09 -1.98
C ILE A 488 -7.60 -3.56 -2.05
N PHE A 489 -7.35 -3.02 -3.24
CA PHE A 489 -7.24 -1.58 -3.46
C PHE A 489 -8.54 -0.84 -3.11
N ALA A 490 -9.69 -1.37 -3.54
CA ALA A 490 -11.03 -0.85 -3.20
C ALA A 490 -11.36 -0.97 -1.70
N SER A 491 -10.89 -2.02 -1.04
CA SER A 491 -11.08 -2.19 0.41
C SER A 491 -10.33 -1.14 1.21
N ILE A 492 -9.09 -0.83 0.80
CA ILE A 492 -8.25 0.15 1.49
C ILE A 492 -8.76 1.58 1.24
N THR A 493 -9.55 1.82 0.21
CA THR A 493 -10.11 3.15 -0.09
C THR A 493 -11.49 3.40 0.51
N ARG A 494 -12.09 2.41 1.19
CA ARG A 494 -13.41 2.54 1.82
C ARG A 494 -13.33 3.39 3.09
N ILE A 495 -14.32 4.23 3.30
CA ILE A 495 -14.53 4.99 4.53
C ILE A 495 -15.85 4.53 5.13
N THR A 496 -15.84 4.16 6.41
CA THR A 496 -17.04 3.73 7.13
C THR A 496 -17.13 4.43 8.46
N ALA A 497 -18.31 4.95 8.80
CA ALA A 497 -18.62 5.51 10.10
C ALA A 497 -19.87 4.81 10.65
N THR A 498 -19.75 4.24 11.84
CA THR A 498 -20.87 3.59 12.54
C THR A 498 -21.17 4.37 13.81
N LEU A 499 -22.45 4.57 14.10
CA LEU A 499 -22.91 5.19 15.34
C LEU A 499 -23.55 4.12 16.24
N ASP A 500 -23.06 4.01 17.47
CA ASP A 500 -23.62 3.17 18.52
C ASP A 500 -23.93 4.03 19.76
N GLY A 501 -24.82 3.59 20.65
CA GLY A 501 -25.05 4.27 21.93
C GLY A 501 -26.46 4.21 22.47
N SER A 502 -26.58 4.50 23.77
CA SER A 502 -27.86 4.48 24.49
C SER A 502 -28.85 5.54 23.97
N MET A 503 -28.37 6.64 23.39
CA MET A 503 -29.24 7.65 22.79
C MET A 503 -29.92 7.17 21.50
N ILE A 504 -29.28 6.27 20.73
CA ILE A 504 -29.81 5.74 19.46
C ILE A 504 -31.05 4.87 19.71
N SER A 505 -30.99 4.03 20.75
CA SER A 505 -32.13 3.23 21.19
C SER A 505 -33.29 4.08 21.72
N MET A 506 -33.01 5.23 22.35
CA MET A 506 -34.05 6.17 22.81
C MET A 506 -34.70 6.97 21.68
N LEU A 507 -33.96 7.32 20.62
CA LEU A 507 -34.51 8.00 19.45
C LEU A 507 -35.43 7.10 18.60
N LYS A 508 -35.58 5.81 18.95
CA LYS A 508 -36.38 4.80 18.22
C LYS A 508 -36.01 4.72 16.73
N VAL A 509 -34.77 5.07 16.36
CA VAL A 509 -34.35 5.17 14.95
C VAL A 509 -34.20 3.77 14.34
N SER A 510 -33.81 2.76 15.11
CA SER A 510 -34.11 1.32 14.94
C SER A 510 -33.32 0.48 15.94
N ASP A 511 -33.48 -0.86 15.91
CA ASP A 511 -32.61 -1.81 16.63
C ASP A 511 -31.20 -1.95 16.01
N GLU A 512 -30.97 -1.41 14.81
CA GLU A 512 -29.68 -1.44 14.12
C GLU A 512 -28.97 -0.08 14.24
N SER A 513 -27.68 -0.13 14.53
CA SER A 513 -26.78 1.03 14.58
C SER A 513 -26.70 1.70 13.21
N PRO A 514 -26.94 3.02 13.10
CA PRO A 514 -26.74 3.75 11.85
C PRO A 514 -25.33 3.55 11.30
N GLU A 515 -25.21 3.20 10.02
CA GLU A 515 -23.95 3.05 9.31
C GLU A 515 -23.92 3.98 8.10
N MET A 516 -22.90 4.82 8.03
CA MET A 516 -22.52 5.56 6.84
C MET A 516 -21.32 4.86 6.20
N SER A 517 -21.41 4.53 4.93
CA SER A 517 -20.33 3.88 4.20
C SER A 517 -20.12 4.55 2.84
N LEU A 518 -18.87 4.85 2.51
CA LEU A 518 -18.44 5.50 1.28
C LEU A 518 -17.32 4.65 0.67
N GLY A 519 -17.49 4.17 -0.56
CA GLY A 519 -16.45 3.38 -1.21
C GLY A 519 -16.97 2.57 -2.39
N PHE A 520 -16.34 1.41 -2.64
CA PHE A 520 -16.71 0.52 -3.74
C PHE A 520 -17.16 -0.83 -3.20
N SER A 521 -18.15 -1.43 -3.86
CA SER A 521 -18.56 -2.81 -3.57
C SER A 521 -17.44 -3.79 -3.91
N LEU A 522 -16.90 -4.49 -2.91
CA LEU A 522 -15.77 -5.41 -3.08
C LEU A 522 -16.05 -6.53 -4.09
N TRP A 523 -17.24 -7.13 -4.02
CA TRP A 523 -17.63 -8.21 -4.93
C TRP A 523 -17.84 -7.71 -6.35
N SER A 524 -18.48 -6.57 -6.51
CA SER A 524 -18.68 -5.95 -7.83
C SER A 524 -17.33 -5.60 -8.46
N THR A 525 -16.45 -4.95 -7.71
CA THR A 525 -15.07 -4.63 -8.13
C THR A 525 -14.33 -5.89 -8.58
N PHE A 526 -14.39 -6.97 -7.82
CA PHE A 526 -13.73 -8.23 -8.18
C PHE A 526 -14.21 -8.76 -9.54
N PHE A 527 -15.52 -8.95 -9.71
CA PHE A 527 -16.05 -9.58 -10.93
C PHE A 527 -15.92 -8.68 -12.17
N LEU A 528 -16.20 -7.38 -12.03
CA LEU A 528 -16.12 -6.43 -13.14
C LEU A 528 -14.67 -6.23 -13.61
N SER A 529 -13.73 -6.05 -12.67
CA SER A 529 -12.31 -5.93 -13.03
C SER A 529 -11.74 -7.24 -13.58
N LEU A 530 -12.21 -8.41 -13.11
CA LEU A 530 -11.83 -9.71 -13.67
C LEU A 530 -12.27 -9.83 -15.13
N LEU A 531 -13.53 -9.53 -15.42
CA LEU A 531 -14.08 -9.64 -16.77
C LEU A 531 -13.45 -8.61 -17.72
N PHE A 532 -13.37 -7.35 -17.27
CA PHE A 532 -12.80 -6.26 -18.06
C PHE A 532 -11.33 -6.53 -18.40
N SER A 533 -10.52 -6.89 -17.40
CA SER A 533 -9.11 -7.20 -17.62
C SER A 533 -8.92 -8.44 -18.51
N ALA A 534 -9.74 -9.48 -18.37
CA ALA A 534 -9.67 -10.68 -19.21
C ALA A 534 -9.97 -10.38 -20.69
N VAL A 535 -11.07 -9.68 -20.97
CA VAL A 535 -11.51 -9.38 -22.34
C VAL A 535 -10.49 -8.48 -23.04
N VAL A 536 -10.06 -7.38 -22.41
CA VAL A 536 -9.16 -6.44 -23.07
C VAL A 536 -7.74 -7.01 -23.21
N THR A 537 -7.26 -7.76 -22.22
CA THR A 537 -5.96 -8.44 -22.31
C THR A 537 -5.95 -9.50 -23.41
N PHE A 538 -7.07 -10.21 -23.61
CA PHE A 538 -7.24 -11.13 -24.74
C PHE A 538 -7.13 -10.40 -26.09
N LEU A 539 -7.80 -9.25 -26.24
CA LEU A 539 -7.69 -8.42 -27.44
C LEU A 539 -6.24 -7.98 -27.70
N GLY A 540 -5.50 -7.60 -26.65
CA GLY A 540 -4.07 -7.26 -26.75
C GLY A 540 -3.21 -8.41 -27.28
N ALA A 541 -3.52 -9.63 -26.88
CA ALA A 541 -2.85 -10.83 -27.39
C ALA A 541 -3.20 -11.14 -28.86
N LEU A 542 -4.44 -10.91 -29.28
CA LEU A 542 -4.84 -11.04 -30.69
C LEU A 542 -4.08 -10.06 -31.59
N LEU A 543 -3.89 -8.82 -31.14
CA LEU A 543 -3.07 -7.82 -31.83
C LEU A 543 -1.61 -8.30 -31.97
N ALA A 544 -1.04 -8.90 -30.91
CA ALA A 544 0.30 -9.47 -30.94
C ALA A 544 0.43 -10.64 -31.93
N LYS A 545 -0.59 -11.51 -31.98
CA LYS A 545 -0.67 -12.64 -32.91
C LYS A 545 -0.71 -12.17 -34.37
N LYS A 546 -1.50 -11.13 -34.68
CA LYS A 546 -1.58 -10.57 -36.05
C LYS A 546 -0.24 -9.99 -36.49
N ARG A 547 0.44 -9.23 -35.62
CA ARG A 547 1.76 -8.64 -35.93
C ARG A 547 2.84 -9.69 -36.20
N ARG A 548 2.85 -10.81 -35.44
CA ARG A 548 3.78 -11.93 -35.70
C ARG A 548 3.54 -12.69 -37.00
N LYS A 549 2.35 -12.58 -37.61
CA LYS A 549 2.06 -13.20 -38.91
C LYS A 549 2.41 -12.28 -40.09
N ALA A 550 2.54 -10.98 -39.84
CA ALA A 550 2.85 -9.97 -40.84
C ALA A 550 4.37 -9.70 -40.97
N ILE A 551 5.15 -10.16 -40.00
CA ILE A 551 6.62 -10.24 -40.00
C ILE A 551 6.97 -11.68 -40.30
#